data_AF-A0A962YVF2-F1
#
_entry.id   AF-A0A962YVF2-F1
#
_cell.length_a   1.000
_cell.length_b   1.000
_cell.length_c   1.000
_cell.angle_alpha   90.00
_cell.angle_beta   90.00
_cell.angle_gamma   90.00
#
_symmetry.space_group_name_H-M   'P 1'
#
loop_
_entity.id
_entity.type
_entity.pdbx_description
1 polymer ?
#
loop_
_entity_poly.entity_id
_entity_poly.type
_entity_poly.pdbx_seq_one_letter_code
_entity_poly.pdbx_strand_id
1 'polypeptide(L)'
;VDWCAEVREEDLARPLAYRDFAGRPHRKNLGGLALHLFLHQIHHRGQATTLLSQAGIDFGDTDLPELLPEEGPALGRGAATAEGDFGLA
;
A
#
# COMPACT_ATOMS: atom_id res chain seq x y z
N VAL A 1 6.26 -1.02 6.38
CA VAL A 1 5.11 -0.18 5.95
C VAL A 1 5.24 1.22 6.52
N ASP A 2 6.01 1.39 7.60
CA ASP A 2 6.35 2.63 8.29
C ASP A 2 6.76 3.78 7.35
N TRP A 3 7.51 3.48 6.28
CA TRP A 3 7.83 4.47 5.24
C TRP A 3 6.60 5.19 4.68
N CYS A 4 5.50 4.47 4.41
CA CYS A 4 4.28 5.07 3.89
C CYS A 4 3.65 6.07 4.87
N ALA A 5 3.83 5.87 6.18
CA ALA A 5 3.34 6.77 7.22
C ALA A 5 4.24 8.01 7.41
N GLU A 6 5.48 7.94 6.95
CA GLU A 6 6.48 9.00 7.11
C GLU A 6 6.67 9.85 5.85
N VAL A 7 6.23 9.37 4.68
CA VAL A 7 6.34 10.09 3.40
C VAL A 7 5.58 11.40 3.43
N ARG A 8 6.27 12.49 3.10
CA ARG A 8 5.69 13.82 2.89
C ARG A 8 5.64 14.16 1.41
N GLU A 9 4.78 15.11 1.05
CA GLU A 9 4.67 15.60 -0.34
C GLU A 9 6.03 16.11 -0.88
N GLU A 10 6.78 16.82 -0.03
CA GLU A 10 8.13 17.31 -0.35
C GLU A 10 9.10 16.16 -0.70
N ASP A 11 8.98 15.00 -0.06
CA ASP A 11 9.84 13.85 -0.35
C ASP A 11 9.60 13.31 -1.75
N LEU A 12 8.35 13.29 -2.21
CA LEU A 12 7.99 12.80 -3.54
C LEU A 12 8.60 13.68 -4.65
N ALA A 13 8.79 14.97 -4.40
CA ALA A 13 9.44 15.89 -5.32
C ALA A 13 10.99 15.81 -5.28
N ARG A 14 11.59 15.21 -4.24
CA ARG A 14 13.05 15.18 -4.08
C ARG A 14 13.72 14.38 -5.20
N PRO A 15 14.78 14.92 -5.83
CA PRO A 15 15.52 14.21 -6.85
C PRO A 15 16.42 13.12 -6.23
N LEU A 16 16.24 11.88 -6.66
CA LEU A 16 17.11 10.76 -6.38
C LEU A 16 18.07 10.56 -7.56
N ALA A 17 19.37 10.62 -7.29
CA ALA A 17 20.41 10.27 -8.24
C ALA A 17 20.83 8.81 -8.06
N TYR A 18 20.84 8.03 -9.14
CA TYR A 18 21.22 6.62 -9.11
C TYR A 18 21.90 6.22 -10.42
N ARG A 19 22.48 5.02 -10.46
CA ARG A 19 22.96 4.38 -11.69
C ARG A 19 22.16 3.12 -11.93
N ASP A 20 21.82 2.87 -13.18
CA ASP A 20 21.21 1.60 -13.53
C ASP A 20 22.24 0.46 -13.58
N PHE A 21 21.79 -0.76 -13.86
CA PHE A 21 22.67 -1.93 -13.95
C PHE A 21 23.71 -1.84 -15.07
N ALA A 22 23.52 -0.96 -16.06
CA ALA A 22 24.50 -0.67 -17.11
C ALA A 22 25.43 0.50 -16.72
N GLY A 23 25.35 1.01 -15.48
CA GLY A 23 26.16 2.10 -14.96
C GLY A 23 25.75 3.50 -15.43
N ARG A 24 24.67 3.62 -16.23
CA ARG A 24 24.22 4.91 -16.78
C ARG A 24 23.60 5.77 -15.67
N PRO A 25 23.96 7.06 -15.56
CA PRO A 25 23.44 7.93 -14.52
C PRO A 25 21.99 8.33 -14.79
N HIS A 26 21.19 8.36 -13.74
CA HIS A 26 19.79 8.80 -13.76
C HIS A 26 19.55 9.77 -12.60
N ARG A 27 18.63 10.71 -12.81
CA ARG A 27 18.16 11.64 -11.77
C ARG A 27 16.67 11.87 -11.95
N LYS A 28 15.87 11.31 -11.05
CA LYS A 28 14.39 11.35 -11.12
C LYS A 28 13.80 11.69 -9.75
N ASN A 29 12.60 12.27 -9.71
CA ASN A 29 11.93 12.51 -8.42
C ASN A 29 11.50 11.18 -7.78
N LEU A 30 11.49 11.13 -6.45
CA LEU A 30 11.17 9.92 -5.69
C LEU A 30 9.77 9.39 -6.00
N GLY A 31 8.77 10.28 -6.14
CA GLY A 31 7.39 9.88 -6.40
C GLY A 31 7.21 9.11 -7.71
N GLY A 32 7.87 9.56 -8.78
CA GLY A 32 7.88 8.86 -10.07
C GLY A 32 8.56 7.50 -10.00
N LEU A 33 9.60 7.36 -9.17
CA LEU A 33 10.26 6.07 -8.95
C LEU A 33 9.40 5.12 -8.11
N ALA A 34 8.74 5.63 -7.06
CA ALA A 34 7.79 4.83 -6.26
C ALA A 34 6.62 4.34 -7.12
N LEU A 35 6.02 5.22 -7.93
CA LEU A 35 4.99 4.85 -8.89
C LEU A 35 5.47 3.76 -9.87
N HIS A 36 6.69 3.91 -10.41
CA HIS A 36 7.28 2.90 -11.28
C HIS A 36 7.38 1.53 -10.59
N LEU A 37 7.79 1.47 -9.32
CA LEU A 37 7.86 0.21 -8.57
C LEU A 37 6.49 -0.45 -8.42
N PHE A 38 5.44 0.30 -8.08
CA PHE A 38 4.09 -0.24 -7.97
C PHE A 38 3.57 -0.76 -9.31
N LEU A 39 3.77 0.00 -10.39
CA LEU A 39 3.39 -0.42 -11.74
C LEU A 39 4.17 -1.67 -12.19
N HIS A 40 5.45 -1.77 -11.83
CA HIS A 40 6.30 -2.91 -12.15
C HIS A 40 5.84 -4.18 -11.42
N GLN A 41 5.40 -4.07 -10.17
CA GLN A 41 4.80 -5.19 -9.43
C GLN A 41 3.51 -5.68 -10.09
N ILE A 42 2.62 -4.76 -10.47
CA ILE A 42 1.35 -5.11 -11.14
C ILE A 42 1.64 -5.79 -12.49
N HIS A 43 2.63 -5.30 -13.24
CA HIS A 43 3.04 -5.90 -14.51
C HIS A 43 3.52 -7.35 -14.35
N HIS A 44 4.44 -7.61 -13.41
CA HIS A 44 4.92 -8.97 -13.16
C HIS A 44 3.85 -9.88 -12.57
N ARG A 45 2.95 -9.36 -11.74
CA ARG A 45 1.78 -10.11 -11.27
C ARG A 45 0.92 -10.55 -12.46
N GLY A 46 0.64 -9.65 -13.40
CA GLY A 46 -0.09 -9.98 -14.63
C GLY A 46 0.60 -11.05 -15.49
N GLN A 47 1.93 -11.03 -15.56
CA GLN A 47 2.70 -12.10 -16.23
C GLN A 47 2.51 -13.45 -15.53
N ALA A 48 2.64 -13.48 -14.20
CA ALA A 48 2.51 -14.72 -13.43
C ALA A 48 1.08 -15.29 -13.49
N THR A 49 0.06 -14.46 -13.31
CA THR A 49 -1.34 -14.91 -13.33
C THR A 49 -1.76 -15.40 -14.71
N THR A 50 -1.22 -14.82 -15.78
CA THR A 50 -1.42 -15.33 -17.14
C THR A 50 -0.88 -16.76 -17.28
N LEU A 51 0.34 -17.02 -16.82
CA LEU A 51 0.95 -18.35 -16.90
C LEU A 51 0.20 -19.39 -16.04
N LEU A 52 -0.21 -18.99 -14.83
CA LEU A 52 -1.00 -19.86 -13.94
C LEU A 52 -2.37 -20.17 -14.56
N SER A 53 -3.05 -19.17 -15.12
CA SER A 53 -4.31 -19.35 -15.85
C SER A 53 -4.16 -20.31 -17.03
N GLN A 54 -3.10 -20.16 -17.84
CA GLN A 54 -2.81 -21.04 -18.97
C GLN A 54 -2.54 -22.49 -18.55
N ALA A 55 -2.01 -22.70 -17.34
CA ALA A 55 -1.81 -24.01 -16.75
C ALA A 55 -3.09 -24.59 -16.09
N GLY A 56 -4.21 -23.87 -16.10
CA GLY A 56 -5.44 -24.27 -15.42
C GLY A 56 -5.34 -24.19 -13.89
N ILE A 57 -4.38 -23.44 -13.36
CA ILE A 57 -4.16 -23.27 -11.92
C ILE A 57 -4.91 -22.02 -11.45
N ASP A 58 -5.76 -22.19 -10.44
CA ASP A 58 -6.37 -21.09 -9.72
C ASP A 58 -5.33 -20.38 -8.83
N PHE A 59 -5.28 -19.06 -8.94
CA PHE A 59 -4.35 -18.19 -8.22
C PHE A 59 -5.07 -17.22 -7.27
N GLY A 60 -6.39 -17.35 -7.13
CA GLY A 60 -7.22 -16.52 -6.27
C GLY A 60 -7.42 -15.08 -6.76
N ASP A 61 -8.05 -14.27 -5.91
CA ASP A 61 -8.37 -12.88 -6.22
C ASP A 61 -7.10 -12.01 -6.26
N THR A 62 -7.09 -11.07 -7.21
CA THR A 62 -5.99 -10.12 -7.38
C THR A 62 -6.43 -8.66 -7.32
N ASP A 63 -7.74 -8.46 -7.18
CA ASP A 63 -8.35 -7.15 -7.04
C ASP A 63 -8.05 -6.61 -5.64
N LEU A 64 -7.48 -5.41 -5.59
CA LEU A 64 -7.00 -4.82 -4.34
C LEU A 64 -8.11 -4.70 -3.26
N PRO A 65 -9.37 -4.34 -3.58
CA PRO A 65 -10.43 -4.31 -2.58
C PRO A 65 -10.67 -5.66 -1.88
N GLU A 66 -10.54 -6.79 -2.59
CA GLU A 66 -10.71 -8.14 -2.01
C GLU A 66 -9.54 -8.52 -1.09
N LEU A 67 -8.38 -7.88 -1.28
CA LEU A 67 -7.15 -8.16 -0.51
C LEU A 67 -6.98 -7.25 0.71
N LEU A 68 -7.67 -6.10 0.76
CA LEU A 68 -7.57 -5.17 1.86
C LEU A 68 -8.46 -5.63 3.02
N PRO A 69 -7.98 -5.53 4.28
CA PRO A 69 -8.82 -5.83 5.43
C PRO A 69 -9.93 -4.80 5.53
N GLU A 70 -11.13 -5.25 5.91
CA GLU A 70 -12.22 -4.36 6.31
C GLU A 70 -11.78 -3.50 7.50
N GLU A 71 -12.02 -2.20 7.42
CA GLU A 71 -11.82 -1.32 8.57
C GLU A 71 -12.97 -1.55 9.56
N GLY A 72 -12.62 -1.79 10.83
CA GLY A 72 -13.61 -1.83 11.91
C GLY A 72 -14.37 -0.51 12.02
N PRO A 73 -15.53 -0.48 12.69
CA PRO A 73 -16.28 0.76 12.88
C PRO A 73 -15.36 1.81 13.50
N ALA A 74 -15.32 3.01 12.91
CA ALA A 74 -14.54 4.12 13.43
C ALA A 74 -14.91 4.35 14.90
N LEU A 75 -14.06 3.85 15.81
CA LEU A 75 -14.24 4.09 17.24
C LEU A 75 -14.07 5.58 17.45
N GLY A 76 -15.21 6.26 17.55
CA GLY A 76 -15.29 7.67 17.90
C GLY A 76 -14.42 7.92 19.12
N ARG A 77 -13.45 8.81 18.97
CA ARG A 77 -12.58 9.23 20.07
C ARG A 77 -13.45 9.90 21.13
N GLY A 78 -13.79 9.15 22.18
CA GLY A 78 -14.30 9.67 23.45
C GLY A 78 -15.81 9.61 23.67
N ALA A 79 -16.37 8.41 23.86
CA ALA A 79 -17.45 8.24 24.82
C ALA A 79 -16.80 7.81 26.14
N ALA A 80 -16.44 8.79 26.97
CA ALA A 80 -16.10 8.53 28.37
C ALA A 80 -17.37 7.96 29.04
N THR A 81 -17.26 6.71 29.44
CA THR A 81 -18.30 5.99 30.19
C THR A 81 -18.51 6.65 31.55
N ALA A 82 -19.76 7.06 31.76
CA ALA A 82 -20.49 7.33 32.99
C ALA A 82 -19.80 6.94 34.31
N GLU A 83 -19.59 7.95 35.16
CA GLU A 83 -19.88 7.82 36.58
C GLU A 83 -21.33 8.22 36.83
N GLY A 84 -22.06 7.41 37.60
CA GLY A 84 -23.47 7.65 37.91
C GLY A 84 -24.10 6.42 38.57
N ASP A 85 -23.60 6.05 39.74
CA ASP A 85 -24.28 5.23 40.73
C ASP A 85 -25.67 5.81 41.06
N PHE A 86 -26.73 5.03 40.84
CA PHE A 86 -27.95 5.07 41.67
C PHE A 86 -28.61 3.69 41.68
N GLY A 87 -28.27 2.91 42.70
CA GLY A 87 -29.24 2.49 43.72
C GLY A 87 -30.40 1.56 43.32
N LEU A 88 -30.21 0.27 43.65
CA LEU A 88 -31.14 -0.70 44.23
C LEU A 88 -32.63 -0.28 44.43
N ALA A 89 -33.55 -0.92 43.70
CA ALA A 89 -34.79 -1.54 44.18
C ALA A 89 -35.48 -2.33 43.06
#